data_AF-A0A944RPU0-F1
#
_entry.id   AF-A0A944RPU0-F1
#
_cell.length_a   1.000
_cell.length_b   1.000
_cell.length_c   1.000
_cell.angle_alpha   90.00
_cell.angle_beta   90.00
_cell.angle_gamma   90.00
#
_symmetry.space_group_name_H-M   'P 1'
#
loop_
_entity.id
_entity.type
_entity.pdbx_description
1 polymer ?
#
loop_
_entity_poly.entity_id
_entity_poly.type
_entity_poly.pdbx_seq_one_letter_code
_entity_poly.pdbx_strand_id
1 'polypeptide(L)'
;MQQDYKIVSLVMVVITGILLQVLFCIVDSSDTPSRAAVEFSKAYFKYDNSMADRLCEESKTVNGENVVEKYIRLKENESKNRGYSPWFMKNKLYHIKTNTFENDKKNAKVRLTCIIKPPLKSFFTHESTEIDEVITLVKVGKVWKVCGKIFSLR
;
A
#
# COMPACT_ATOMS: atom_id res chain seq x y z
N MET A 1 44.04 -6.45 -31.70
CA MET A 1 43.74 -7.77 -31.10
C MET A 1 43.61 -7.72 -29.58
N GLN A 2 44.63 -7.34 -28.79
CA GLN A 2 44.48 -7.32 -27.32
C GLN A 2 43.53 -6.22 -26.76
N GLN A 3 43.29 -5.16 -27.52
CA GLN A 3 42.42 -4.07 -27.05
C GLN A 3 40.94 -4.34 -27.39
N ASP A 4 40.70 -5.02 -28.51
CA ASP A 4 39.36 -5.36 -29.00
C ASP A 4 38.64 -6.36 -28.08
N TYR A 5 39.32 -7.39 -27.55
CA TYR A 5 38.68 -8.35 -26.64
C TYR A 5 38.29 -7.72 -25.29
N LYS A 6 39.04 -6.71 -24.83
CA LYS A 6 38.72 -5.98 -23.59
C LYS A 6 37.47 -5.13 -23.77
N ILE A 7 37.35 -4.46 -24.91
CA ILE A 7 36.16 -3.67 -25.27
C ILE A 7 34.95 -4.60 -25.45
N VAL A 8 35.10 -5.71 -26.18
CA VAL A 8 34.02 -6.70 -26.35
C VAL A 8 33.59 -7.28 -25.01
N SER A 9 34.53 -7.65 -24.13
CA SER A 9 34.24 -8.14 -22.78
C SER A 9 33.50 -7.11 -21.94
N LEU A 10 33.95 -5.85 -21.95
CA LEU A 10 33.29 -4.74 -21.24
C LEU A 10 31.84 -4.56 -21.72
N VAL A 11 31.63 -4.52 -23.05
CA VAL A 11 30.29 -4.37 -23.65
C VAL A 11 29.38 -5.52 -23.24
N MET A 12 29.89 -6.75 -23.21
CA MET A 12 29.14 -7.95 -22.82
C MET A 12 28.69 -7.88 -21.34
N VAL A 13 29.58 -7.42 -20.45
CA VAL A 13 29.26 -7.19 -19.03
C VAL A 13 28.18 -6.11 -18.87
N VAL A 14 28.28 -5.00 -19.61
CA VAL A 14 27.28 -3.92 -19.56
C VAL A 14 25.92 -4.41 -20.04
N ILE A 15 25.86 -5.13 -21.16
CA ILE A 15 24.60 -5.69 -21.68
C ILE A 15 23.99 -6.67 -20.67
N THR A 16 24.80 -7.54 -20.07
CA THR A 16 24.33 -8.47 -19.03
C THR A 16 23.79 -7.73 -17.82
N GLY A 17 24.45 -6.66 -17.39
CA GLY A 17 23.98 -5.80 -16.30
C GLY A 17 22.63 -5.16 -16.61
N ILE A 18 22.43 -4.63 -17.82
CA ILE A 18 21.15 -4.05 -18.26
C ILE A 18 20.04 -5.12 -18.27
N LEU A 19 20.32 -6.32 -18.78
CA LEU A 19 19.35 -7.42 -18.80
C LEU A 19 18.93 -7.84 -17.38
N LEU A 20 19.89 -7.94 -16.46
CA LEU A 20 19.61 -8.24 -15.05
C LEU A 20 18.77 -7.15 -14.38
N GLN A 21 19.08 -5.87 -14.66
CA GLN A 21 18.29 -4.76 -14.13
C GLN A 21 16.84 -4.80 -14.62
N VAL A 22 16.61 -5.06 -15.92
CA VAL A 22 15.25 -5.19 -16.47
C VAL A 22 14.51 -6.37 -15.82
N LEU A 23 15.17 -7.51 -15.63
CA LEU A 23 14.57 -8.68 -14.98
C LEU A 23 14.17 -8.37 -13.53
N PHE A 24 15.04 -7.72 -12.75
CA PHE A 24 14.74 -7.33 -11.38
C PHE A 24 13.62 -6.29 -11.30
N CYS A 25 13.54 -5.33 -12.23
CA CYS A 25 12.42 -4.41 -12.31
C CYS A 25 11.09 -5.13 -12.57
N ILE A 26 11.07 -6.16 -13.40
CA ILE A 26 9.86 -6.96 -13.65
C ILE A 26 9.43 -7.70 -12.39
N VAL A 27 10.39 -8.32 -11.67
CA VAL A 27 10.11 -9.01 -10.41
C VAL A 27 9.58 -8.03 -9.35
N ASP A 28 10.18 -6.85 -9.22
CA ASP A 28 9.75 -5.82 -8.26
C ASP A 28 8.39 -5.18 -8.64
N SER A 29 8.07 -5.14 -9.94
CA SER A 29 6.77 -4.70 -10.43
C SER A 29 5.64 -5.70 -10.17
N SER A 30 5.99 -6.95 -9.81
CA SER A 30 4.97 -7.97 -9.54
C SER A 30 4.16 -7.62 -8.29
N ASP A 31 2.84 -7.82 -8.39
CA ASP A 31 1.95 -7.52 -7.29
C ASP A 31 2.11 -8.60 -6.20
N THR A 32 2.68 -8.17 -5.06
CA THR A 32 2.87 -9.02 -3.88
C THR A 32 1.81 -8.69 -2.82
N PRO A 33 1.43 -9.65 -1.96
CA PRO A 33 0.41 -9.40 -0.93
C PRO A 33 0.84 -8.29 0.03
N SER A 34 2.13 -8.22 0.39
CA SER A 34 2.70 -7.15 1.20
C SER A 34 2.55 -5.78 0.52
N ARG A 35 2.86 -5.67 -0.78
CA ARG A 35 2.73 -4.42 -1.52
C ARG A 35 1.28 -3.95 -1.58
N ALA A 36 0.35 -4.86 -1.88
CA ALA A 36 -1.08 -4.57 -1.91
C ALA A 36 -1.61 -4.08 -0.56
N ALA A 37 -1.21 -4.73 0.54
CA ALA A 37 -1.57 -4.33 1.90
C ALA A 37 -1.06 -2.91 2.23
N VAL A 38 0.16 -2.58 1.81
CA VAL A 38 0.77 -1.26 2.02
C VAL A 38 0.10 -0.19 1.17
N GLU A 39 -0.17 -0.45 -0.10
CA GLU A 39 -0.83 0.50 -1.00
C GLU A 39 -2.25 0.81 -0.52
N PHE A 40 -3.03 -0.23 -0.16
CA PHE A 40 -4.34 -0.06 0.45
C PHE A 40 -4.28 0.79 1.72
N SER A 41 -3.36 0.48 2.63
CA SER A 41 -3.23 1.21 3.89
C SER A 41 -2.81 2.67 3.68
N LYS A 42 -1.89 2.94 2.74
CA LYS A 42 -1.50 4.31 2.37
C LYS A 42 -2.69 5.11 1.83
N ALA A 43 -3.52 4.50 0.98
CA ALA A 43 -4.71 5.15 0.44
C ALA A 43 -5.78 5.37 1.54
N TYR A 44 -5.98 4.37 2.41
CA TYR A 44 -6.91 4.44 3.55
C TYR A 44 -6.60 5.61 4.50
N PHE A 45 -5.34 5.78 4.92
CA PHE A 45 -4.95 6.85 5.83
C PHE A 45 -4.87 8.25 5.18
N LYS A 46 -4.87 8.32 3.84
CA LYS A 46 -4.94 9.57 3.08
C LYS A 46 -6.37 9.96 2.69
N TYR A 47 -7.36 9.13 3.02
CA TYR A 47 -8.74 9.28 2.54
C TYR A 47 -8.81 9.34 1.01
N ASP A 48 -8.05 8.49 0.35
CA ASP A 48 -7.95 8.44 -1.11
C ASP A 48 -8.90 7.37 -1.66
N ASN A 49 -9.71 7.74 -2.66
CA ASN A 49 -10.70 6.84 -3.25
C ASN A 49 -10.05 5.64 -3.98
N SER A 50 -8.77 5.76 -4.36
CA SER A 50 -7.99 4.64 -4.93
C SER A 50 -7.87 3.42 -4.02
N MET A 51 -8.18 3.54 -2.72
CA MET A 51 -8.28 2.37 -1.83
C MET A 51 -9.32 1.35 -2.33
N ALA A 52 -10.36 1.80 -3.06
CA ALA A 52 -11.40 0.95 -3.63
C ALA A 52 -10.85 -0.06 -4.64
N ASP A 53 -9.80 0.29 -5.38
CA ASP A 53 -9.20 -0.57 -6.41
C ASP A 53 -8.57 -1.84 -5.80
N ARG A 54 -8.11 -1.71 -4.55
CA ARG A 54 -7.53 -2.78 -3.77
C ARG A 54 -8.57 -3.53 -2.95
N LEU A 55 -9.85 -3.16 -2.92
CA LEU A 55 -10.89 -3.89 -2.19
C LEU A 55 -11.52 -5.01 -3.04
N CYS A 56 -11.88 -6.10 -2.38
CA CYS A 56 -12.75 -7.13 -2.95
C CYS A 56 -14.15 -6.57 -3.21
N GLU A 57 -14.84 -7.04 -4.27
CA GLU A 57 -16.14 -6.48 -4.68
C GLU A 57 -17.19 -6.55 -3.55
N GLU A 58 -17.18 -7.65 -2.79
CA GLU A 58 -18.00 -7.84 -1.59
C GLU A 58 -17.74 -6.82 -0.47
N SER A 59 -16.54 -6.22 -0.45
CA SER A 59 -16.12 -5.26 0.57
C SER A 59 -16.28 -3.81 0.11
N LYS A 60 -16.60 -3.58 -1.17
CA LYS A 60 -16.84 -2.23 -1.72
C LYS A 60 -18.21 -1.67 -1.36
N THR A 61 -19.21 -2.54 -1.23
CA THR A 61 -20.59 -2.15 -0.94
C THR A 61 -21.12 -2.87 0.30
N VAL A 62 -21.69 -2.11 1.23
CA VAL A 62 -22.39 -2.66 2.41
C VAL A 62 -23.77 -2.02 2.43
N ASN A 63 -24.82 -2.85 2.42
CA ASN A 63 -26.22 -2.41 2.32
C ASN A 63 -26.50 -1.53 1.09
N GLY A 64 -25.82 -1.80 -0.04
CA GLY A 64 -25.98 -1.04 -1.28
C GLY A 64 -25.27 0.32 -1.32
N GLU A 65 -24.58 0.71 -0.24
CA GLU A 65 -23.80 1.96 -0.17
C GLU A 65 -22.30 1.67 -0.37
N ASN A 66 -21.61 2.54 -1.13
CA ASN A 66 -20.16 2.47 -1.30
C ASN A 66 -19.46 2.80 0.04
N VAL A 67 -18.77 1.81 0.61
CA VAL A 67 -18.14 1.93 1.93
C VAL A 67 -17.02 2.97 1.94
N VAL A 68 -16.25 3.05 0.84
CA VAL A 68 -15.13 3.97 0.70
C VAL A 68 -15.61 5.41 0.65
N GLU A 69 -16.60 5.69 -0.19
CA GLU A 69 -17.18 7.02 -0.33
C GLU A 69 -17.84 7.47 0.99
N LYS A 70 -18.60 6.58 1.63
CA LYS A 70 -19.19 6.84 2.94
C LYS A 70 -18.11 7.19 3.98
N TYR A 71 -17.04 6.40 4.05
CA TYR A 71 -15.95 6.61 4.98
C TYR A 71 -15.25 7.96 4.77
N ILE A 72 -14.93 8.32 3.51
CA ILE A 72 -14.33 9.61 3.17
C ILE A 72 -15.26 10.75 3.59
N ARG A 73 -16.56 10.68 3.23
CA ARG A 73 -17.56 11.68 3.58
C ARG A 73 -17.71 11.86 5.10
N LEU A 74 -17.70 10.77 5.86
CA LEU A 74 -17.73 10.83 7.33
C LEU A 74 -16.53 11.58 7.89
N LYS A 75 -15.33 11.34 7.34
CA LYS A 75 -14.11 12.02 7.77
C LYS A 75 -14.07 13.49 7.37
N GLU A 76 -14.59 13.84 6.21
CA GLU A 76 -14.75 15.24 5.79
C GLU A 76 -15.75 16.00 6.67
N ASN A 77 -16.86 15.37 7.04
CA ASN A 77 -17.83 15.97 7.96
C ASN A 77 -17.24 16.12 9.37
N GLU A 78 -16.49 15.13 9.86
CA GLU A 78 -15.75 15.22 11.12
C GLU A 78 -14.76 16.39 11.11
N SER A 79 -14.04 16.59 10.00
CA SER A 79 -13.08 17.70 9.88
C SER A 79 -13.79 19.05 9.92
N LYS A 80 -14.89 19.19 9.15
CA LYS A 80 -15.69 20.42 9.09
C LYS A 80 -16.30 20.75 10.46
N ASN A 81 -16.83 19.76 11.17
CA ASN A 81 -17.39 19.94 12.51
C ASN A 81 -16.35 20.40 13.53
N ARG A 82 -15.07 20.05 13.33
CA ARG A 82 -13.96 20.52 14.16
C ARG A 82 -13.36 21.86 13.69
N GLY A 83 -13.87 22.45 12.60
CA GLY A 83 -13.34 23.68 12.02
C GLY A 83 -12.03 23.50 11.26
N TYR A 84 -11.65 22.27 10.90
CA TYR A 84 -10.40 21.96 10.19
C TYR A 84 -10.65 21.57 8.73
N SER A 85 -9.69 21.89 7.86
CA SER A 85 -9.65 21.32 6.52
C SER A 85 -9.44 19.79 6.58
N PRO A 86 -10.10 19.00 5.71
CA PRO A 86 -9.93 17.54 5.66
C PRO A 86 -8.46 17.10 5.52
N TRP A 87 -7.63 17.95 4.93
CA TRP A 87 -6.20 17.70 4.77
C TRP A 87 -5.47 17.53 6.12
N PHE A 88 -5.91 18.21 7.20
CA PHE A 88 -5.32 18.05 8.53
C PHE A 88 -5.57 16.68 9.16
N MET A 89 -6.62 15.97 8.70
CA MET A 89 -6.93 14.63 9.19
C MET A 89 -6.22 13.54 8.39
N LYS A 90 -5.60 13.85 7.25
CA LYS A 90 -4.84 12.90 6.45
C LYS A 90 -3.57 12.52 7.21
N ASN A 91 -3.34 11.22 7.33
CA ASN A 91 -2.15 10.70 7.99
C ASN A 91 -1.15 10.13 6.99
N LYS A 92 0.14 10.19 7.35
CA LYS A 92 1.22 9.50 6.65
C LYS A 92 1.68 8.30 7.46
N LEU A 93 1.97 7.22 6.75
CA LEU A 93 2.55 6.00 7.29
C LEU A 93 4.09 6.09 7.25
N TYR A 94 4.72 5.76 8.36
CA TYR A 94 6.16 5.70 8.57
C TYR A 94 6.57 4.34 9.10
N HIS A 95 7.84 3.95 8.89
CA HIS A 95 8.42 2.68 9.36
C HIS A 95 7.53 1.47 9.08
N ILE A 96 7.02 1.39 7.85
CA ILE A 96 6.10 0.34 7.42
C ILE A 96 6.85 -0.99 7.41
N LYS A 97 6.43 -1.92 8.25
CA LYS A 97 6.89 -3.31 8.29
C LYS A 97 5.73 -4.21 7.90
N THR A 98 5.99 -5.13 6.99
CA THR A 98 5.03 -6.15 6.58
C THR A 98 5.61 -7.52 6.87
N ASN A 99 4.86 -8.34 7.61
CA ASN A 99 5.20 -9.74 7.80
C ASN A 99 4.10 -10.62 7.19
N THR A 100 4.46 -11.44 6.20
CA THR A 100 3.52 -12.41 5.60
C THR A 100 3.70 -13.74 6.32
N PHE A 101 2.67 -14.19 7.03
CA PHE A 101 2.74 -15.42 7.82
C PHE A 101 1.84 -16.53 7.25
N GLU A 102 0.91 -16.19 6.35
CA GLU A 102 0.13 -17.15 5.58
C GLU A 102 0.19 -16.73 4.12
N ASN A 103 0.65 -17.62 3.24
CA ASN A 103 0.82 -17.34 1.81
C ASN A 103 0.46 -18.58 1.00
N ASP A 104 -0.83 -18.72 0.73
CA ASP A 104 -1.37 -19.68 -0.22
C ASP A 104 -1.39 -19.08 -1.63
N LYS A 105 -1.52 -19.95 -2.65
CA LYS A 105 -1.62 -19.53 -4.06
C LYS A 105 -2.73 -18.50 -4.34
N LYS A 106 -3.75 -18.43 -3.46
CA LYS A 106 -4.92 -17.56 -3.61
C LYS A 106 -5.20 -16.66 -2.40
N ASN A 107 -4.71 -16.99 -1.22
CA ASN A 107 -5.00 -16.26 0.01
C ASN A 107 -3.70 -15.90 0.71
N ALA A 108 -3.62 -14.71 1.28
CA ALA A 108 -2.48 -14.31 2.08
C ALA A 108 -2.94 -13.53 3.31
N LYS A 109 -2.24 -13.70 4.42
CA LYS A 109 -2.39 -12.83 5.59
C LYS A 109 -1.10 -12.09 5.85
N VAL A 110 -1.22 -10.77 5.90
CA VAL A 110 -0.10 -9.86 6.09
C VAL A 110 -0.33 -9.08 7.37
N ARG A 111 0.59 -9.19 8.32
CA ARG A 111 0.66 -8.31 9.48
C ARG A 111 1.35 -7.03 9.05
N LEU A 112 0.67 -5.91 9.18
CA LEU A 112 1.17 -4.58 8.92
C LEU A 112 1.45 -3.88 10.25
N THR A 113 2.70 -3.57 10.51
CA THR A 113 3.10 -2.73 11.64
C THR A 113 3.64 -1.41 11.11
N CYS A 114 3.10 -0.28 11.56
CA CYS A 114 3.48 1.03 11.06
C CYS A 114 3.24 2.13 12.09
N ILE A 115 4.00 3.22 11.94
CA ILE A 115 3.80 4.45 12.71
C ILE A 115 2.98 5.43 11.87
N ILE A 116 1.93 5.98 12.46
CA ILE A 116 1.05 6.97 11.86
C ILE A 116 1.38 8.34 12.42
N LYS A 117 1.58 9.30 11.51
CA LYS A 117 1.84 10.69 11.86
C LYS A 117 0.98 11.64 11.03
N PRO A 118 0.20 12.52 11.67
CA PRO A 118 -0.44 13.66 10.98
C PRO A 118 0.66 14.66 10.57
N PRO A 119 0.77 15.05 9.28
CA PRO A 119 1.95 15.71 8.74
C PRO A 119 2.30 17.04 9.44
N LEU A 120 1.30 17.84 9.80
CA LEU A 120 1.53 19.09 10.53
C LEU A 120 1.60 18.88 12.05
N LYS A 121 0.64 18.17 12.63
CA LYS A 121 0.56 18.03 14.09
C LYS A 121 1.78 17.28 14.65
N SER A 122 2.27 16.24 13.97
CA SER A 122 3.45 15.48 14.44
C SER A 122 4.75 16.28 14.38
N PHE A 123 4.83 17.32 13.55
CA PHE A 123 6.02 18.18 13.48
C PHE A 123 6.18 19.01 14.77
N PHE A 124 5.07 19.49 15.35
CA PHE A 124 5.08 20.32 16.54
C PHE A 124 4.95 19.55 17.86
N THR A 125 4.21 18.43 17.84
CA THR A 125 3.85 17.70 19.08
C THR A 125 4.64 16.40 19.26
N HIS A 126 5.39 15.97 18.24
CA HIS A 126 6.00 14.64 18.17
C HIS A 126 5.01 13.47 18.37
N GLU A 127 3.70 13.71 18.33
CA GLU A 127 2.70 12.65 18.46
C GLU A 127 2.83 11.65 17.30
N SER A 128 2.82 10.37 17.67
CA SER A 128 2.79 9.27 16.72
C SER A 128 2.01 8.10 17.29
N THR A 129 1.21 7.45 16.46
CA THR A 129 0.43 6.28 16.86
C THR A 129 0.98 5.05 16.15
N GLU A 130 1.27 4.00 16.89
CA GLU A 130 1.63 2.71 16.31
C GLU A 130 0.36 1.92 15.98
N ILE A 131 0.35 1.31 14.82
CA ILE A 131 -0.71 0.39 14.39
C ILE A 131 -0.07 -0.95 14.06
N ASP A 132 -0.72 -2.01 14.51
CA ASP A 132 -0.37 -3.39 14.24
C ASP A 132 -1.66 -4.14 13.87
N GLU A 133 -1.84 -4.40 12.58
CA GLU A 133 -3.09 -4.92 12.03
C GLU A 133 -2.83 -6.09 11.09
N VAL A 134 -3.75 -7.05 11.09
CA VAL A 134 -3.69 -8.22 10.20
C VAL A 134 -4.64 -8.01 9.04
N ILE A 135 -4.07 -7.97 7.83
CA ILE A 135 -4.80 -7.75 6.59
C ILE A 135 -4.95 -9.08 5.86
N THR A 136 -6.19 -9.45 5.56
CA THR A 136 -6.50 -10.63 4.74
C THR A 136 -6.59 -10.22 3.27
N LEU A 137 -5.80 -10.87 2.43
CA LEU A 137 -5.76 -10.63 1.00
C LEU A 137 -6.15 -11.88 0.22
N VAL A 138 -6.89 -11.68 -0.87
CA VAL A 138 -7.26 -12.70 -1.84
C VAL A 138 -6.76 -12.28 -3.22
N LYS A 139 -6.17 -13.23 -3.93
CA LYS A 139 -5.67 -13.03 -5.29
C LYS A 139 -6.82 -13.18 -6.28
N VAL A 140 -7.16 -12.09 -6.95
CA VAL A 140 -8.16 -12.06 -8.03
C VAL A 140 -7.42 -11.83 -9.35
N GLY A 141 -7.22 -12.92 -10.10
CA GLY A 141 -6.42 -12.90 -11.33
C GLY A 141 -4.94 -12.65 -11.04
N LYS A 142 -4.42 -11.50 -11.50
CA LYS A 142 -3.03 -11.07 -11.28
C LYS A 142 -2.86 -10.08 -10.12
N VAL A 143 -3.95 -9.63 -9.50
CA VAL A 143 -3.94 -8.56 -8.49
C VAL A 143 -4.36 -9.12 -7.14
N TRP A 144 -3.67 -8.71 -6.08
CA TRP A 144 -4.05 -8.96 -4.70
C TRP A 144 -5.02 -7.89 -4.23
N LYS A 145 -6.17 -8.34 -3.76
CA LYS A 145 -7.22 -7.51 -3.20
C LYS A 145 -7.39 -7.82 -1.73
N VAL A 146 -7.72 -6.80 -0.97
CA VAL A 146 -8.01 -6.82 0.45
C VAL A 146 -9.48 -7.20 0.62
N CYS A 147 -9.72 -8.33 1.29
CA CYS A 147 -11.06 -8.83 1.58
C CYS A 147 -11.33 -8.77 3.08
N GLY A 148 -12.58 -8.46 3.43
CA GLY A 148 -13.05 -8.44 4.82
C GLY A 148 -13.12 -7.05 5.43
N LYS A 149 -13.41 -7.00 6.73
CA LYS A 149 -13.56 -5.76 7.48
C LYS A 149 -12.20 -5.35 8.00
N ILE A 150 -11.62 -4.30 7.42
CA ILE A 150 -10.27 -3.83 7.78
C ILE A 150 -10.35 -2.40 8.26
N PHE A 151 -9.67 -2.13 9.38
CA PHE A 151 -9.69 -0.85 10.08
C PHE A 151 -11.13 -0.43 10.47
N SER A 152 -11.52 0.81 10.17
CA SER A 152 -12.83 1.40 10.49
C SER A 152 -13.79 1.45 9.29
N LEU A 153 -13.51 0.72 8.21
CA LEU A 153 -14.47 0.55 7.11
C LEU A 153 -15.64 -0.30 7.62
N ARG A 154 -16.74 0.36 7.99
CA ARG A 154 -17.98 -0.21 8.52
C ARG A 154 -19.20 0.39 7.85
#